data_AF-A0A438NFH3-F1
#
_entry.id   AF-A0A438NFH3-F1
#
_cell.length_a   1.000
_cell.length_b   1.000
_cell.length_c   1.000
_cell.angle_alpha   90.00
_cell.angle_beta   90.00
_cell.angle_gamma   90.00
#
_symmetry.space_group_name_H-M   'P 1'
#
loop_
_entity.id
_entity.type
_entity.pdbx_description
1 polymer ?
#
loop_
_entity_poly.entity_id
_entity_poly.type
_entity_poly.pdbx_seq_one_letter_code
_entity_poly.pdbx_strand_id
1 'polypeptide(L)'
;MEVPHRNIVSYDRQGFAEFPQRLGHNATEIVSMLDDKDKIPMAESILQEWFYFGTLHLLSEVSQVPIDLDRFIKIEENGKRTVVSCCWPEYFAAISAKETPFTQEQHEELEQGLNYIAGGLGAAVKRFDSWYNYLTPSIMFSIFILVETIYDTLRLLSGRETHVKVPFMSPSPGLYFEKKMQNNGWCLASIQGVLHGNTSVAYFTSLLRAYGDKQHLDAQRISVSKYKNKSAR
;
A
#
# COMPACT_ATOMS: atom_id res chain seq x y z
N MET A 1 1.09 6.21 9.49
CA MET A 1 0.02 6.35 8.47
C MET A 1 -1.31 6.06 9.14
N GLU A 2 -2.33 6.88 8.89
CA GLU A 2 -3.72 6.63 9.30
C GLU A 2 -4.59 6.55 8.05
N VAL A 3 -5.37 5.49 7.89
CA VAL A 3 -6.28 5.31 6.74
C VAL A 3 -7.67 4.92 7.23
N PRO A 4 -8.77 5.29 6.54
CA PRO A 4 -10.11 4.88 6.95
C PRO A 4 -10.22 3.36 7.07
N HIS A 5 -10.87 2.88 8.13
CA HIS A 5 -11.22 1.47 8.29
C HIS A 5 -12.69 1.29 7.91
N ARG A 6 -12.99 0.57 6.82
CA ARG A 6 -14.37 0.43 6.31
C ARG A 6 -15.25 -0.40 7.22
N ASN A 7 -14.73 -1.50 7.75
CA ASN A 7 -15.38 -2.34 8.77
C ASN A 7 -16.85 -2.71 8.44
N ILE A 8 -17.14 -3.05 7.18
CA ILE A 8 -18.44 -3.63 6.79
C ILE A 8 -18.41 -5.14 7.04
N VAL A 9 -17.27 -5.75 6.71
CA VAL A 9 -16.91 -7.11 7.11
C VAL A 9 -15.72 -7.04 8.07
N SER A 10 -15.44 -8.14 8.77
CA SER A 10 -14.29 -8.27 9.68
C SER A 10 -13.52 -9.53 9.37
N TYR A 11 -12.20 -9.44 9.40
CA TYR A 11 -11.32 -10.59 9.22
C TYR A 11 -11.54 -11.61 10.34
N ASP A 12 -11.85 -12.85 9.95
CA ASP A 12 -12.29 -13.91 10.87
C ASP A 12 -11.15 -14.71 11.51
N ARG A 13 -9.90 -14.44 11.10
CA ARG A 13 -8.69 -15.13 11.58
C ARG A 13 -8.69 -16.64 11.30
N GLN A 14 -9.51 -17.12 10.37
CA GLN A 14 -9.58 -18.54 9.98
C GLN A 14 -8.74 -18.84 8.73
N GLY A 15 -7.58 -18.20 8.63
CA GLY A 15 -6.67 -18.35 7.49
C GLY A 15 -6.94 -17.39 6.35
N PHE A 16 -5.87 -17.09 5.61
CA PHE A 16 -5.83 -16.04 4.60
C PHE A 16 -6.59 -16.39 3.31
N ALA A 17 -6.32 -17.56 2.71
CA ALA A 17 -6.69 -17.85 1.32
C ALA A 17 -8.20 -18.01 1.08
N GLU A 18 -8.93 -18.53 2.07
CA GLU A 18 -10.35 -18.89 1.97
C GLU A 18 -11.30 -17.79 2.50
N PHE A 19 -10.75 -16.67 2.99
CA PHE A 19 -11.54 -15.60 3.58
C PHE A 19 -12.65 -15.07 2.65
N PRO A 20 -12.41 -14.80 1.35
CA PRO A 20 -13.48 -14.42 0.42
C PRO A 20 -14.64 -15.42 0.38
N GLN A 21 -14.32 -16.71 0.28
CA GLN A 21 -15.30 -17.79 0.10
C GLN A 21 -16.19 -17.92 1.33
N ARG A 22 -15.64 -17.70 2.52
CA ARG A 22 -16.41 -17.68 3.76
C ARG A 22 -17.38 -16.50 3.84
N LEU A 23 -17.09 -15.40 3.14
CA LEU A 23 -18.02 -14.29 2.95
C LEU A 23 -19.02 -14.53 1.80
N GLY A 24 -18.98 -15.68 1.14
CA GLY A 24 -19.83 -15.99 -0.01
C GLY A 24 -19.38 -15.33 -1.31
N HIS A 25 -18.10 -14.96 -1.40
CA HIS A 25 -17.51 -14.31 -2.57
C HIS A 25 -16.32 -15.11 -3.11
N ASN A 26 -16.02 -14.95 -4.40
CA ASN A 26 -14.70 -15.31 -4.93
C ASN A 26 -13.88 -14.07 -5.31
N ALA A 27 -12.57 -14.24 -5.52
CA ALA A 27 -11.68 -13.14 -5.87
C ALA A 27 -12.13 -12.37 -7.12
N THR A 28 -12.65 -13.06 -8.13
CA THR A 28 -13.13 -12.46 -9.39
C THR A 28 -14.38 -11.60 -9.16
N GLU A 29 -15.29 -12.05 -8.31
CA GLU A 29 -16.48 -11.30 -7.91
C GLU A 29 -16.10 -10.02 -7.15
N ILE A 30 -15.20 -10.11 -6.18
CA ILE A 30 -14.72 -8.94 -5.41
C ILE A 30 -14.08 -7.92 -6.37
N VAL A 31 -13.26 -8.37 -7.32
CA VAL A 31 -12.67 -7.47 -8.32
C VAL A 31 -13.74 -6.84 -9.21
N SER A 32 -14.80 -7.58 -9.55
CA SER A 32 -15.90 -7.06 -10.39
C SER A 32 -16.81 -6.08 -9.64
N MET A 33 -16.90 -6.18 -8.31
CA MET A 33 -17.63 -5.21 -7.47
C MET A 33 -17.03 -3.80 -7.54
N LEU A 34 -15.79 -3.67 -7.99
CA LEU A 34 -15.09 -2.38 -8.08
C LEU A 34 -15.51 -1.54 -9.28
N ASP A 35 -16.26 -2.13 -10.22
CA ASP A 35 -16.86 -1.40 -11.34
C ASP A 35 -18.30 -0.94 -11.06
N ASP A 36 -18.85 -1.34 -9.91
CA ASP A 36 -20.21 -1.02 -9.47
C ASP A 36 -20.14 -0.07 -8.27
N LYS A 37 -20.50 1.21 -8.48
CA LYS A 37 -20.36 2.27 -7.47
C LYS A 37 -21.04 1.93 -6.14
N ASP A 38 -22.15 1.20 -6.18
CA ASP A 38 -22.91 0.85 -4.99
C ASP A 38 -22.24 -0.28 -4.18
N LYS A 39 -21.37 -1.07 -4.82
CA LYS A 39 -20.68 -2.21 -4.21
C LYS A 39 -19.25 -1.90 -3.78
N ILE A 40 -18.71 -0.76 -4.20
CA ILE A 40 -17.36 -0.33 -3.86
C ILE A 40 -17.07 -0.33 -2.35
N PRO A 41 -17.94 0.22 -1.47
CA PRO A 41 -17.64 0.21 -0.04
C PRO A 41 -17.45 -1.20 0.53
N MET A 42 -18.26 -2.17 0.06
CA MET A 42 -18.12 -3.57 0.44
C MET A 42 -16.83 -4.17 -0.10
N ALA A 43 -16.53 -3.96 -1.38
CA ALA A 43 -15.30 -4.45 -2.00
C ALA A 43 -14.05 -3.91 -1.28
N GLU A 44 -14.01 -2.62 -0.95
CA GLU A 44 -12.93 -2.02 -0.16
C GLU A 44 -12.82 -2.64 1.23
N SER A 45 -13.94 -2.87 1.90
CA SER A 45 -13.93 -3.52 3.21
C SER A 45 -13.36 -4.94 3.10
N ILE A 46 -13.79 -5.73 2.12
CA ILE A 46 -13.28 -7.09 1.92
C ILE A 46 -11.78 -7.05 1.60
N LEU A 47 -11.35 -6.18 0.68
CA LEU A 47 -9.93 -6.06 0.31
C LEU A 47 -9.06 -5.59 1.48
N GLN A 48 -9.56 -4.66 2.31
CA GLN A 48 -8.85 -4.19 3.50
C GLN A 48 -8.74 -5.30 4.56
N GLU A 49 -9.83 -5.97 4.90
CA GLU A 49 -9.81 -7.10 5.84
C GLU A 49 -8.93 -8.25 5.33
N TRP A 50 -9.07 -8.58 4.05
CA TRP A 50 -8.35 -9.70 3.44
C TRP A 50 -6.86 -9.41 3.29
N PHE A 51 -6.51 -8.37 2.54
CA PHE A 51 -5.12 -8.12 2.18
C PHE A 51 -4.35 -7.31 3.24
N TYR A 52 -5.01 -6.52 4.09
CA TYR A 52 -4.32 -5.86 5.19
C TYR A 52 -4.19 -6.78 6.40
N PHE A 53 -5.32 -7.10 7.03
CA PHE A 53 -5.32 -7.87 8.27
C PHE A 53 -4.98 -9.33 8.05
N GLY A 54 -5.40 -9.93 6.93
CA GLY A 54 -4.97 -11.29 6.59
C GLY A 54 -3.47 -11.41 6.37
N THR A 55 -2.81 -10.41 5.75
CA THR A 55 -1.34 -10.46 5.57
C THR A 55 -0.61 -10.32 6.90
N LEU A 56 -1.10 -9.47 7.79
CA LEU A 56 -0.61 -9.38 9.17
C LEU A 56 -0.78 -10.71 9.92
N HIS A 57 -1.92 -11.37 9.76
CA HIS A 57 -2.19 -12.65 10.38
C HIS A 57 -1.25 -13.74 9.85
N LEU A 58 -1.05 -13.82 8.53
CA LEU A 58 -0.09 -14.72 7.89
C LEU A 58 1.33 -14.49 8.45
N LEU A 59 1.77 -13.23 8.56
CA LEU A 59 3.06 -12.91 9.15
C LEU A 59 3.13 -13.41 10.60
N SER A 60 2.06 -13.24 11.38
CA SER A 60 1.99 -13.72 12.76
C SER A 60 2.15 -15.24 12.86
N GLU A 61 1.40 -15.99 12.04
CA GLU A 61 1.45 -17.46 12.00
C GLU A 61 2.85 -17.96 11.61
N VAL A 62 3.39 -17.44 10.50
CA VAL A 62 4.69 -17.89 9.98
C VAL A 62 5.84 -17.49 10.91
N SER A 63 5.84 -16.23 11.39
CA SER A 63 6.90 -15.75 12.29
C SER A 63 6.76 -16.29 13.71
N GLN A 64 5.63 -16.92 14.06
CA GLN A 64 5.30 -17.37 15.42
C GLN A 64 5.38 -16.23 16.46
N VAL A 65 5.17 -14.99 16.02
CA VAL A 65 5.04 -13.82 16.90
C VAL A 65 3.56 -13.44 16.91
N PRO A 66 2.87 -13.52 18.06
CA PRO A 66 1.47 -13.11 18.15
C PRO A 66 1.31 -11.63 17.80
N ILE A 67 0.57 -11.35 16.72
CA ILE A 67 0.22 -9.99 16.31
C ILE A 67 -1.22 -9.72 16.73
N ASP A 68 -1.41 -8.79 17.65
CA ASP A 68 -2.73 -8.27 17.98
C ASP A 68 -3.19 -7.30 16.87
N LEU A 69 -4.10 -7.81 16.03
CA LEU A 69 -4.68 -7.09 14.90
C LEU A 69 -5.51 -5.88 15.35
N ASP A 70 -6.11 -5.92 16.55
CA ASP A 70 -6.98 -4.85 17.02
C ASP A 70 -6.18 -3.58 17.37
N ARG A 71 -4.88 -3.73 17.70
CA ARG A 71 -3.96 -2.59 17.89
C ARG A 71 -3.69 -1.79 16.62
N PHE A 72 -3.98 -2.35 15.44
CA PHE A 72 -3.91 -1.61 14.18
C PHE A 72 -5.17 -0.80 13.91
N ILE A 73 -6.18 -0.85 14.79
CA ILE A 73 -7.42 -0.10 14.65
C ILE A 73 -7.51 0.95 15.77
N LYS A 74 -7.53 2.22 15.37
CA LYS A 74 -7.81 3.35 16.25
C LYS A 74 -9.28 3.76 16.08
N ILE A 75 -9.98 3.94 17.19
CA ILE A 75 -11.35 4.43 17.24
C ILE A 75 -11.33 5.81 17.90
N GLU A 76 -11.70 6.84 17.14
CA GLU A 76 -11.82 8.22 17.64
C GLU A 76 -13.10 8.38 18.49
N GLU A 77 -13.19 9.45 19.30
CA GLU A 77 -14.35 9.75 20.17
C GLU A 77 -15.68 9.85 19.40
N ASN A 78 -15.62 10.26 18.13
CA ASN A 78 -16.77 10.35 17.23
C ASN A 78 -17.17 8.99 16.60
N GLY A 79 -16.52 7.89 16.98
CA GLY A 79 -16.75 6.55 16.43
C GLY A 79 -16.05 6.27 15.10
N LYS A 80 -15.28 7.22 14.55
CA LYS A 80 -14.50 7.03 13.33
C LYS A 80 -13.38 6.02 13.56
N ARG A 81 -13.35 4.98 12.72
CA ARG A 81 -12.34 3.92 12.75
C ARG A 81 -11.27 4.19 11.71
N THR A 82 -10.02 4.05 12.11
CA THR A 82 -8.85 4.20 11.23
C THR A 82 -7.85 3.07 11.44
N VAL A 83 -7.33 2.53 10.35
CA VAL A 83 -6.18 1.63 10.40
C VAL A 83 -4.91 2.46 10.60
N VAL A 84 -4.09 2.08 11.56
CA VAL A 84 -2.86 2.76 11.96
C VAL A 84 -1.65 1.86 11.81
N SER A 85 -0.52 2.46 11.47
CA SER A 85 0.74 1.75 11.23
C SER A 85 1.78 1.96 12.36
N CYS A 86 1.37 2.45 13.53
CA CYS A 86 2.31 2.83 14.59
C CYS A 86 2.93 1.64 15.34
N CYS A 87 2.26 0.49 15.33
CA CYS A 87 2.72 -0.73 16.01
C CYS A 87 3.68 -1.60 15.17
N TRP A 88 3.91 -1.27 13.89
CA TRP A 88 4.84 -2.02 13.02
C TRP A 88 6.24 -2.22 13.61
N PRO A 89 6.94 -1.17 14.11
CA PRO A 89 8.30 -1.33 14.59
C PRO A 89 8.42 -2.30 15.78
N GLU A 90 7.41 -2.34 16.64
CA GLU A 90 7.37 -3.23 17.81
C GLU A 90 7.31 -4.70 17.39
N TYR A 91 6.41 -5.04 16.46
CA TYR A 91 6.29 -6.42 15.97
C TYR A 91 7.51 -6.84 15.17
N PHE A 92 8.07 -5.96 14.34
CA PHE A 92 9.31 -6.29 13.61
C PHE A 92 10.48 -6.50 14.56
N ALA A 93 10.63 -5.66 15.60
CA ALA A 93 11.65 -5.88 16.61
C ALA A 93 11.48 -7.23 17.33
N ALA A 94 10.24 -7.61 17.66
CA ALA A 94 9.94 -8.91 18.27
C ALA A 94 10.30 -10.08 17.34
N ILE A 95 9.98 -9.98 16.05
CA ILE A 95 10.34 -11.00 15.05
C ILE A 95 11.87 -11.10 14.89
N SER A 96 12.58 -9.97 14.80
CA SER A 96 14.04 -9.93 14.69
C SER A 96 14.75 -10.43 15.95
N ALA A 97 14.14 -10.28 17.13
CA ALA A 97 14.73 -10.67 18.41
C ALA A 97 14.55 -12.16 18.75
N LYS A 98 13.87 -12.94 17.90
CA LYS A 98 13.72 -14.37 18.12
C LYS A 98 15.08 -15.05 18.20
N GLU A 99 15.27 -15.86 19.25
CA GLU A 99 16.47 -16.68 19.42
C GLU A 99 16.58 -17.75 18.32
N THR A 100 15.43 -18.22 17.81
CA THR A 100 15.36 -19.16 16.70
C THR A 100 15.46 -18.43 15.36
N PRO A 101 16.44 -18.76 14.51
CA PRO A 101 16.55 -18.19 13.18
C PRO A 101 15.30 -18.49 12.33
N PHE A 102 14.99 -17.58 11.42
CA PHE A 102 13.92 -17.77 10.43
C PHE A 102 14.25 -18.98 9.54
N THR A 103 13.39 -20.00 9.54
CA THR A 103 13.65 -21.26 8.84
C THR A 103 13.40 -21.13 7.33
N GLN A 104 13.91 -22.08 6.55
CA GLN A 104 13.61 -22.16 5.11
C GLN A 104 12.11 -22.38 4.88
N GLU A 105 11.46 -23.22 5.67
CA GLU A 105 10.03 -23.51 5.57
C GLU A 105 9.20 -22.24 5.83
N GLN A 106 9.54 -21.47 6.86
CA GLN A 106 8.91 -20.17 7.12
C GLN A 106 9.13 -19.18 5.97
N HIS A 107 10.32 -19.17 5.38
CA HIS A 107 10.60 -18.34 4.21
C HIS A 107 9.74 -18.72 3.02
N GLU A 108 9.67 -20.00 2.68
CA GLU A 108 8.87 -20.49 1.56
C GLU A 108 7.38 -20.26 1.77
N GLU A 109 6.86 -20.49 2.98
CA GLU A 109 5.45 -20.28 3.33
C GLU A 109 5.06 -18.80 3.20
N LEU A 110 5.85 -17.89 3.77
CA LEU A 110 5.57 -16.46 3.65
C LEU A 110 5.73 -15.97 2.21
N GLU A 111 6.74 -16.44 1.48
CA GLU A 111 6.94 -16.10 0.07
C GLU A 111 5.75 -16.55 -0.79
N GLN A 112 5.23 -17.76 -0.57
CA GLN A 112 4.04 -18.25 -1.26
C GLN A 112 2.80 -17.40 -0.93
N GLY A 113 2.58 -17.08 0.33
CA GLY A 113 1.47 -16.23 0.75
C GLY A 113 1.57 -14.82 0.16
N LEU A 114 2.76 -14.21 0.17
CA LEU A 114 3.00 -12.90 -0.46
C LEU A 114 2.79 -12.94 -1.98
N ASN A 115 3.21 -14.02 -2.66
CA ASN A 115 2.94 -14.20 -4.09
C ASN A 115 1.44 -14.33 -4.39
N TYR A 116 0.70 -15.04 -3.54
CA TYR A 116 -0.75 -15.13 -3.66
C TYR A 116 -1.40 -13.75 -3.48
N ILE A 117 -1.03 -13.01 -2.43
CA ILE A 117 -1.49 -11.64 -2.18
C ILE A 117 -1.18 -10.74 -3.37
N ALA A 118 0.05 -10.79 -3.88
CA ALA A 118 0.49 -9.99 -5.02
C ALA A 118 -0.27 -10.31 -6.31
N GLY A 119 -0.62 -11.59 -6.53
CA GLY A 119 -1.50 -12.00 -7.64
C GLY A 119 -2.90 -11.43 -7.51
N GLY A 120 -3.49 -11.50 -6.31
CA GLY A 120 -4.79 -10.91 -5.99
C GLY A 120 -4.79 -9.39 -6.22
N LEU A 121 -3.81 -8.68 -5.65
CA LEU A 121 -3.60 -7.25 -5.85
C LEU A 121 -3.35 -6.89 -7.31
N GLY A 122 -2.66 -7.74 -8.07
CA GLY A 122 -2.42 -7.53 -9.50
C GLY A 122 -3.71 -7.60 -10.32
N ALA A 123 -4.60 -8.55 -10.03
CA ALA A 123 -5.91 -8.63 -10.68
C ALA A 123 -6.78 -7.40 -10.36
N ALA A 124 -6.68 -6.94 -9.12
CA ALA A 124 -7.26 -5.73 -8.60
C ALA A 124 -6.75 -4.48 -9.37
N VAL A 125 -5.44 -4.28 -9.42
CA VAL A 125 -4.77 -3.16 -10.10
C VAL A 125 -4.99 -3.15 -11.61
N LYS A 126 -5.23 -4.28 -12.29
CA LYS A 126 -5.58 -4.27 -13.72
C LYS A 126 -6.83 -3.46 -14.05
N ARG A 127 -7.67 -3.13 -13.07
CA ARG A 127 -8.79 -2.19 -13.19
C ARG A 127 -8.47 -0.80 -12.63
N PHE A 128 -7.20 -0.38 -12.70
CA PHE A 128 -6.65 0.81 -12.06
C PHE A 128 -7.45 2.10 -12.31
N ASP A 129 -8.03 2.24 -13.50
CA ASP A 129 -8.87 3.40 -13.84
C ASP A 129 -10.20 3.41 -13.06
N SER A 130 -10.87 2.26 -12.91
CA SER A 130 -12.03 2.13 -12.01
C SER A 130 -11.61 2.39 -10.56
N TRP A 131 -10.41 1.94 -10.19
CA TRP A 131 -9.90 2.01 -8.83
C TRP A 131 -9.62 3.42 -8.36
N TYR A 132 -8.87 4.19 -9.13
CA TYR A 132 -8.52 5.53 -8.71
C TYR A 132 -9.73 6.49 -8.75
N ASN A 133 -10.65 6.28 -9.69
CA ASN A 133 -11.83 7.16 -9.82
C ASN A 133 -12.88 6.92 -8.74
N TYR A 134 -12.89 5.74 -8.11
CA TYR A 134 -13.99 5.35 -7.23
C TYR A 134 -13.58 4.74 -5.88
N LEU A 135 -12.34 4.27 -5.70
CA LEU A 135 -11.81 3.80 -4.41
C LEU A 135 -11.11 4.90 -3.64
N THR A 136 -11.03 4.69 -2.33
CA THR A 136 -10.31 5.46 -1.33
C THR A 136 -8.83 5.10 -1.45
N PRO A 137 -8.00 5.94 -2.11
CA PRO A 137 -6.66 5.52 -2.50
C PRO A 137 -5.79 5.15 -1.30
N SER A 138 -6.02 5.78 -0.14
CA SER A 138 -5.32 5.48 1.11
C SER A 138 -5.46 4.03 1.57
N ILE A 139 -6.61 3.37 1.35
CA ILE A 139 -6.80 1.97 1.76
C ILE A 139 -5.91 1.05 0.93
N MET A 140 -5.96 1.18 -0.40
CA MET A 140 -5.13 0.39 -1.29
C MET A 140 -3.64 0.61 -1.06
N PHE A 141 -3.30 1.86 -0.84
CA PHE A 141 -1.96 2.26 -0.52
C PHE A 141 -1.47 1.61 0.78
N SER A 142 -2.30 1.59 1.82
CA SER A 142 -1.92 0.89 3.04
C SER A 142 -1.59 -0.59 2.84
N ILE A 143 -2.28 -1.24 1.89
CA ILE A 143 -2.05 -2.66 1.55
C ILE A 143 -0.75 -2.84 0.76
N PHE A 144 -0.46 -2.01 -0.26
CA PHE A 144 0.80 -2.17 -1.01
C PHE A 144 2.02 -1.86 -0.14
N ILE A 145 1.92 -0.84 0.72
CA ILE A 145 2.93 -0.50 1.73
C ILE A 145 3.27 -1.69 2.57
N LEU A 146 2.21 -2.32 3.09
CA LEU A 146 2.30 -3.47 3.95
C LEU A 146 3.03 -4.63 3.26
N VAL A 147 2.55 -5.03 2.08
CA VAL A 147 3.11 -6.17 1.33
C VAL A 147 4.57 -5.94 0.98
N GLU A 148 4.92 -4.73 0.55
CA GLU A 148 6.31 -4.35 0.28
C GLU A 148 7.17 -4.38 1.54
N THR A 149 6.69 -3.81 2.64
CA THR A 149 7.43 -3.76 3.90
C THR A 149 7.70 -5.18 4.42
N ILE A 150 6.71 -6.08 4.33
CA ILE A 150 6.89 -7.47 4.73
C ILE A 150 7.86 -8.19 3.79
N TYR A 151 7.78 -7.96 2.48
CA TYR A 151 8.72 -8.52 1.52
C TYR A 151 10.18 -8.14 1.85
N ASP A 152 10.44 -6.84 2.05
CA ASP A 152 11.77 -6.36 2.41
C ASP A 152 12.23 -6.91 3.76
N THR A 153 11.31 -6.97 4.73
CA THR A 153 11.59 -7.52 6.05
C THR A 153 11.96 -9.00 5.97
N LEU A 154 11.22 -9.79 5.18
CA LEU A 154 11.51 -11.21 4.97
C LEU A 154 12.91 -11.40 4.40
N ARG A 155 13.25 -10.66 3.33
CA ARG A 155 14.58 -10.71 2.72
C ARG A 155 15.70 -10.40 3.73
N LEU A 156 15.48 -9.42 4.60
CA LEU A 156 16.44 -9.06 5.64
C LEU A 156 16.55 -10.12 6.75
N LEU A 157 15.42 -10.68 7.19
CA LEU A 157 15.36 -11.66 8.28
C LEU A 157 15.88 -13.03 7.89
N SER A 158 15.52 -13.51 6.70
CA SER A 158 15.92 -14.85 6.24
C SER A 158 17.35 -14.87 5.71
N GLY A 159 17.88 -13.72 5.29
CA GLY A 159 19.16 -13.63 4.57
C GLY A 159 19.12 -14.34 3.21
N ARG A 160 17.91 -14.62 2.70
CA ARG A 160 17.68 -15.38 1.47
C ARG A 160 17.10 -14.48 0.39
N GLU A 161 17.36 -14.87 -0.85
CA GLU A 161 16.67 -14.27 -1.98
C GLU A 161 15.18 -14.57 -1.88
N THR A 162 14.35 -13.55 -2.06
CA THR A 162 12.89 -13.65 -1.97
C THR A 162 12.32 -13.30 -3.33
N HIS A 163 11.56 -14.20 -3.96
CA HIS A 163 11.01 -14.01 -5.29
C HIS A 163 9.50 -13.76 -5.25
N VAL A 164 9.10 -12.59 -4.74
CA VAL A 164 7.71 -12.15 -4.85
C VAL A 164 7.52 -11.44 -6.18
N LYS A 165 6.65 -12.00 -7.04
CA LYS A 165 6.19 -11.31 -8.23
C LYS A 165 5.32 -10.15 -7.77
N VAL A 166 5.64 -8.94 -8.17
CA VAL A 166 4.91 -7.71 -7.81
C VAL A 166 4.17 -7.12 -9.04
N PRO A 167 3.26 -7.88 -9.69
CA PRO A 167 2.58 -7.41 -10.90
C PRO A 167 1.70 -6.18 -10.62
N PHE A 168 1.26 -5.99 -9.39
CA PHE A 168 0.54 -4.79 -8.94
C PHE A 168 1.41 -3.51 -8.96
N MET A 169 2.73 -3.64 -9.13
CA MET A 169 3.65 -2.52 -9.34
C MET A 169 3.99 -2.30 -10.82
N SER A 170 3.25 -2.88 -11.75
CA SER A 170 3.47 -2.76 -13.20
C SER A 170 2.16 -2.51 -13.97
N PRO A 171 1.97 -1.31 -14.58
CA PRO A 171 2.89 -0.17 -14.58
C PRO A 171 3.07 0.40 -13.17
N SER A 172 4.24 0.99 -12.90
CA SER A 172 4.53 1.50 -11.56
C SER A 172 3.47 2.53 -11.15
N PRO A 173 2.96 2.49 -9.90
CA PRO A 173 2.07 3.53 -9.39
C PRO A 173 2.61 4.93 -9.68
N GLY A 174 3.95 5.08 -9.68
CA GLY A 174 4.66 6.31 -10.02
C GLY A 174 4.32 6.93 -11.38
N LEU A 175 4.14 6.14 -12.44
CA LEU A 175 3.78 6.66 -13.78
C LEU A 175 2.40 7.31 -13.81
N TYR A 176 1.43 6.68 -13.15
CA TYR A 176 0.08 7.22 -13.05
C TYR A 176 0.08 8.54 -12.26
N PHE A 177 0.83 8.52 -11.17
CA PHE A 177 0.99 9.60 -10.23
C PHE A 177 1.71 10.83 -10.79
N GLU A 178 2.72 10.60 -11.62
CA GLU A 178 3.35 11.63 -12.45
C GLU A 178 2.29 12.35 -13.31
N LYS A 179 1.49 11.60 -14.07
CA LYS A 179 0.46 12.17 -14.95
C LYS A 179 -0.56 13.01 -14.18
N LYS A 180 -0.95 12.58 -12.98
CA LYS A 180 -1.88 13.34 -12.14
C LYS A 180 -1.24 14.64 -11.60
N MET A 181 -0.01 14.57 -11.11
CA MET A 181 0.70 15.77 -10.66
C MET A 181 0.84 16.79 -11.80
N GLN A 182 1.16 16.32 -13.01
CA GLN A 182 1.16 17.16 -14.22
C GLN A 182 -0.21 17.81 -14.46
N ASN A 183 -1.30 17.03 -14.42
CA ASN A 183 -2.67 17.57 -14.58
C ASN A 183 -3.05 18.60 -13.51
N ASN A 184 -2.47 18.50 -12.31
CA ASN A 184 -2.65 19.46 -11.22
C ASN A 184 -1.64 20.62 -11.24
N GLY A 185 -0.89 20.79 -12.33
CA GLY A 185 0.00 21.93 -12.55
C GLY A 185 1.35 21.85 -11.86
N TRP A 186 1.78 20.66 -11.42
CA TRP A 186 3.12 20.50 -10.83
C TRP A 186 4.21 20.59 -11.89
N CYS A 187 5.36 21.14 -11.53
CA CYS A 187 6.53 21.16 -12.40
C CYS A 187 7.27 19.81 -12.36
N LEU A 188 7.91 19.45 -13.48
CA LEU A 188 8.58 18.16 -13.66
C LEU A 188 9.67 17.89 -12.60
N ALA A 189 10.39 18.93 -12.16
CA ALA A 189 11.42 18.79 -11.13
C ALA A 189 10.85 18.37 -9.77
N SER A 190 9.71 18.93 -9.36
CA SER A 190 9.01 18.52 -8.13
C SER A 190 8.49 17.10 -8.23
N ILE A 191 7.95 16.72 -9.39
CA ILE A 191 7.48 15.36 -9.67
C ILE A 191 8.63 14.36 -9.56
N GLN A 192 9.76 14.65 -10.20
CA GLN A 192 10.95 13.79 -10.18
C GLN A 192 11.53 13.67 -8.77
N GLY A 193 11.55 14.74 -7.98
CA GLY A 193 11.99 14.72 -6.58
C GLY A 193 11.15 13.83 -5.67
N VAL A 194 9.83 13.73 -5.93
CA VAL A 194 8.94 12.84 -5.16
C VAL A 194 9.03 11.39 -5.65
N LEU A 195 9.21 11.17 -6.96
CA LEU A 195 9.15 9.83 -7.56
C LEU A 195 10.48 9.06 -7.61
N HIS A 196 11.63 9.72 -7.61
CA HIS A 196 12.95 9.06 -7.73
C HIS A 196 13.55 8.57 -6.39
N GLY A 197 12.91 8.82 -5.25
CA GLY A 197 13.49 8.65 -3.90
C GLY A 197 13.41 7.26 -3.24
N ASN A 198 13.29 6.16 -4.01
CA ASN A 198 13.00 4.77 -3.59
C ASN A 198 11.50 4.39 -3.61
N THR A 199 11.23 3.30 -4.32
CA THR A 199 9.96 2.55 -4.39
C THR A 199 9.51 2.07 -3.00
N SER A 200 8.23 1.87 -2.69
CA SER A 200 7.03 1.90 -3.55
C SER A 200 5.84 2.61 -2.91
N VAL A 201 5.98 2.95 -1.64
CA VAL A 201 5.10 3.79 -0.82
C VAL A 201 5.41 5.27 -0.93
N ALA A 202 6.65 5.60 -1.29
CA ALA A 202 7.24 6.91 -1.00
C ALA A 202 6.49 8.10 -1.64
N TYR A 203 5.77 7.82 -2.72
CA TYR A 203 4.79 8.73 -3.29
C TYR A 203 3.43 8.74 -2.58
N PHE A 204 2.92 7.60 -2.07
CA PHE A 204 1.60 7.38 -1.46
C PHE A 204 1.25 8.42 -0.38
N THR A 205 2.28 9.06 0.14
CA THR A 205 2.24 10.07 1.20
C THR A 205 2.24 11.52 0.68
N SER A 206 2.59 11.79 -0.58
CA SER A 206 2.66 13.16 -1.11
C SER A 206 1.31 13.78 -1.50
N LEU A 207 0.23 12.99 -1.61
CA LEU A 207 -1.02 13.41 -2.28
C LEU A 207 -2.33 13.29 -1.49
N LEU A 208 -2.36 12.75 -0.28
CA LEU A 208 -3.62 12.61 0.45
C LEU A 208 -3.99 13.93 1.16
N ARG A 209 -5.06 14.56 0.65
CA ARG A 209 -5.70 15.86 0.97
C ARG A 209 -4.87 17.16 0.87
N ALA A 210 -3.58 17.21 1.19
CA ALA A 210 -2.86 18.50 1.28
C ALA A 210 -2.54 19.19 -0.07
N TYR A 211 -2.66 18.49 -1.20
CA TYR A 211 -2.22 18.97 -2.52
C TYR A 211 -3.30 19.01 -3.61
N GLY A 212 -4.51 18.48 -3.35
CA GLY A 212 -5.64 18.60 -4.27
C GLY A 212 -6.27 20.00 -4.26
N ASP A 213 -6.10 20.73 -3.15
CA ASP A 213 -6.79 22.00 -2.89
C ASP A 213 -5.87 23.24 -3.03
N LYS A 214 -4.58 23.06 -3.35
CA LYS A 214 -3.62 24.17 -3.50
C LYS A 214 -3.00 24.17 -4.89
N GLN A 215 -3.06 25.30 -5.58
CA GLN A 215 -2.26 25.55 -6.78
C GLN A 215 -0.78 25.62 -6.39
N HIS A 216 0.06 24.79 -7.00
CA HIS A 216 1.52 24.85 -6.84
C HIS A 216 2.14 25.64 -8.00
N LEU A 217 1.83 26.93 -8.05
CA LEU A 217 2.55 27.86 -8.90
C LEU A 217 3.85 28.25 -8.21
N ASP A 218 4.93 27.50 -8.40
CA ASP A 218 6.28 28.01 -8.17
C ASP A 218 7.33 27.25 -8.98
N ALA A 219 7.29 27.46 -10.29
CA ALA A 219 8.44 27.26 -11.18
C ALA A 219 8.76 28.53 -11.99
N GLN A 220 8.29 29.70 -11.53
CA GLN A 220 8.60 31.00 -12.15
C GLN A 220 9.26 31.94 -11.14
N ARG A 221 10.40 31.53 -10.58
CA ARG A 221 11.34 32.48 -9.95
C ARG A 221 12.75 31.92 -9.80
N ILE A 222 13.20 31.06 -10.72
CA ILE A 222 14.64 30.96 -10.99
C ILE A 222 14.91 31.88 -12.17
N SER A 223 15.33 33.08 -11.80
CA SER A 223 15.65 34.22 -12.64
C SER A 223 16.36 33.83 -13.93
N VAL A 224 15.74 34.18 -15.06
CA VAL A 224 16.45 34.57 -16.27
C VAL A 224 17.23 35.86 -15.95
N SER A 225 18.37 35.73 -15.28
CA SER A 225 19.32 36.84 -15.05
C SER A 225 20.74 36.49 -15.50
N LYS A 226 20.98 35.33 -16.10
CA LYS A 226 22.31 34.93 -16.60
C LYS A 226 22.55 35.10 -18.10
N TYR A 227 21.73 35.91 -18.79
CA TYR A 227 22.02 36.31 -20.18
C TYR A 227 21.78 37.81 -20.41
N LYS A 228 22.43 38.67 -19.63
CA LYS A 228 22.81 40.00 -20.12
C LYS A 228 24.21 40.35 -19.63
N ASN A 229 25.01 40.85 -20.56
CA ASN A 229 26.36 41.41 -20.43
C ASN A 229 27.53 40.43 -20.49
N LYS A 230 27.87 40.03 -21.72
CA LYS A 230 29.26 40.10 -22.22
C LYS A 230 29.25 40.33 -23.74
N SER A 231 28.96 41.57 -24.12
CA SER A 231 29.33 42.14 -25.41
C SER A 231 29.57 43.64 -25.21
N ALA A 232 30.77 43.96 -24.72
CA ALA A 232 31.39 45.28 -24.84
C ALA A 232 32.88 45.19 -24.45
N ARG A 233 33.71 44.74 -25.41
CA ARG A 233 34.95 45.40 -25.85
C ARG A 233 35.64 44.51 -26.87
#